data_AF-A0A353ZCX5-F1
#
_entry.id   AF-A0A353ZCX5-F1
#
_cell.length_a   1.000
_cell.length_b   1.000
_cell.length_c   1.000
_cell.angle_alpha   90.00
_cell.angle_beta   90.00
_cell.angle_gamma   90.00
#
_symmetry.space_group_name_H-M   'P 1'
#
loop_
_entity.id
_entity.type
_entity.pdbx_description
1 polymer ?
#
loop_
_entity_poly.entity_id
_entity_poly.type
_entity_poly.pdbx_seq_one_letter_code
_entity_poly.pdbx_strand_id
1 'polypeptide(L)'
;VDNFFPVLEAYGERLEDLEDRIIVAPDRSAIAEVHQVKRELLTIRRSIWPQREALNVLVRDEVPNFEHDTRIYLRDVYDHAVRIIDLVETYREICSDLMDLYLSSVSNRMNEVMRVLTVISTLFIPLTFIAGLYGMNFDPDSSPWNMPELRWYFGYPLCIALMVLISAAQFWFFWRKGWIFAGKWDGPVLPVDPGDRSVTGPS
;
A
#
# COMPACT_ATOMS: atom_id res chain seq x y z
N VAL A 1 5.22 2.85 36.51
CA VAL A 1 5.79 3.31 35.22
C VAL A 1 6.12 2.10 34.34
N ASP A 2 6.56 1.00 34.94
CA ASP A 2 6.90 -0.23 34.23
C ASP A 2 5.75 -0.87 33.43
N ASN A 3 4.50 -0.71 33.87
CA ASN A 3 3.32 -1.21 33.14
C ASN A 3 3.14 -0.58 31.75
N PHE A 4 3.82 0.53 31.43
CA PHE A 4 3.75 1.12 30.09
C PHE A 4 4.65 0.38 29.08
N PHE A 5 5.70 -0.32 29.51
CA PHE A 5 6.60 -1.02 28.58
C PHE A 5 5.91 -2.16 27.82
N PRO A 6 5.16 -3.08 28.47
CA PRO A 6 4.44 -4.14 27.74
C PRO A 6 3.41 -3.59 26.75
N VAL A 7 2.78 -2.45 27.11
CA VAL A 7 1.80 -1.78 26.24
C VAL A 7 2.49 -1.18 25.01
N LEU A 8 3.66 -0.56 25.20
CA LEU A 8 4.47 -0.02 24.10
C LEU A 8 5.04 -1.13 23.20
N GLU A 9 5.45 -2.25 23.77
CA GLU A 9 5.91 -3.42 23.00
C GLU A 9 4.80 -3.96 22.10
N ALA A 10 3.58 -4.10 22.64
CA ALA A 10 2.41 -4.47 21.84
C ALA A 10 2.07 -3.46 20.74
N TYR A 11 2.30 -2.16 20.95
CA TYR A 11 2.17 -1.17 19.87
C TYR A 11 3.24 -1.30 18.81
N GLY A 12 4.47 -1.65 19.19
CA GLY A 12 5.56 -1.94 18.27
C GLY A 12 5.21 -3.10 17.34
N GLU A 13 4.85 -4.26 17.91
CA GLU A 13 4.43 -5.44 17.14
C GLU A 13 3.24 -5.12 16.22
N ARG A 14 2.25 -4.38 16.71
CA ARG A 14 1.09 -3.98 15.91
C ARG A 14 1.46 -3.04 14.76
N LEU A 15 2.47 -2.19 14.90
CA LEU A 15 2.96 -1.33 13.83
C LEU A 15 3.72 -2.13 12.77
N GLU A 16 4.50 -3.14 13.18
CA GLU A 16 5.16 -4.07 12.25
C GLU A 16 4.13 -4.87 11.43
N ASP A 17 3.09 -5.42 12.09
CA ASP A 17 1.99 -6.12 11.41
C ASP A 17 1.27 -5.19 10.40
N LEU A 18 1.12 -3.90 10.73
CA LEU A 18 0.52 -2.92 9.84
C LEU A 18 1.42 -2.62 8.65
N GLU A 19 2.73 -2.55 8.84
CA GLU A 19 3.69 -2.37 7.75
C GLU A 19 3.54 -3.48 6.71
N ASP A 20 3.62 -4.73 7.15
CA ASP A 20 3.50 -5.90 6.28
C ASP A 20 2.15 -5.91 5.52
N ARG A 21 1.06 -5.59 6.22
CA ARG A 21 -0.27 -5.48 5.59
C ARG A 21 -0.33 -4.40 4.53
N ILE A 22 0.26 -3.23 4.76
CA ILE A 22 0.24 -2.11 3.79
C ILE A 22 1.09 -2.45 2.54
N ILE A 23 2.19 -3.18 2.72
CA ILE A 23 3.04 -3.64 1.61
C ILE A 23 2.30 -4.65 0.73
N VAL A 24 1.64 -5.64 1.34
CA VAL A 24 0.98 -6.72 0.59
C VAL A 24 -0.35 -6.28 -0.01
N ALA A 25 -1.21 -5.65 0.79
CA ALA A 25 -2.58 -5.30 0.39
C ALA A 25 -3.03 -4.00 1.08
N PRO A 26 -2.72 -2.82 0.49
CA PRO A 26 -3.13 -1.56 1.08
C PRO A 26 -4.66 -1.44 1.07
N ASP A 27 -5.26 -1.36 2.26
CA ASP A 27 -6.69 -1.16 2.47
C ASP A 27 -6.98 0.00 3.44
N ARG A 28 -8.20 0.55 3.36
CA ARG A 28 -8.68 1.63 4.23
C ARG A 28 -8.72 1.23 5.70
N SER A 29 -8.85 -0.06 6.03
CA SER A 29 -8.77 -0.52 7.42
C SER A 29 -7.38 -0.32 8.03
N ALA A 30 -6.32 -0.59 7.27
CA ALA A 30 -4.93 -0.44 7.73
C ALA A 30 -4.62 1.02 8.10
N ILE A 31 -5.04 1.97 7.25
CA ILE A 31 -4.79 3.39 7.53
C ILE A 31 -5.60 3.93 8.71
N ALA A 32 -6.82 3.42 8.91
CA ALA A 32 -7.63 3.74 10.08
C ALA A 32 -6.97 3.22 11.37
N GLU A 33 -6.36 2.04 11.31
CA GLU A 33 -5.67 1.42 12.44
C GLU A 33 -4.37 2.16 12.80
N VAL A 34 -3.57 2.59 11.81
CA VAL A 34 -2.42 3.49 12.01
C VAL A 34 -2.84 4.78 12.71
N HIS A 35 -3.95 5.39 12.27
CA HIS A 35 -4.48 6.59 12.93
C HIS A 35 -4.93 6.34 14.37
N GLN A 36 -5.49 5.15 14.65
CA GLN A 36 -5.93 4.76 15.99
C GLN A 36 -4.71 4.62 16.92
N VAL A 37 -3.68 3.88 16.50
CA VAL A 37 -2.43 3.73 17.26
C VAL A 37 -1.79 5.10 17.53
N LYS A 38 -1.72 5.98 16.51
CA LYS A 38 -1.18 7.34 16.67
C LYS A 38 -1.94 8.18 17.71
N ARG A 39 -3.27 7.99 17.83
CA ARG A 39 -4.09 8.65 18.86
C ARG A 39 -3.87 8.07 20.26
N GLU A 40 -3.72 6.75 20.35
CA GLU A 40 -3.45 6.05 21.61
C GLU A 40 -2.07 6.44 22.17
N LEU A 41 -1.03 6.49 21.32
CA LEU A 41 0.29 7.00 21.65
C LEU A 41 0.27 8.46 22.15
N LEU A 42 -0.52 9.33 21.51
CA LEU A 42 -0.71 10.72 21.98
C LEU A 42 -1.36 10.77 23.37
N THR A 43 -2.25 9.84 23.66
CA THR A 43 -2.90 9.74 24.98
C THR A 43 -1.88 9.36 26.05
N ILE A 44 -1.02 8.37 25.77
CA ILE A 44 0.09 7.97 26.64
C ILE A 44 1.03 9.16 26.89
N ARG A 45 1.45 9.88 25.83
CA ARG A 45 2.29 11.08 25.96
C ARG A 45 1.68 12.12 26.89
N ARG A 46 0.40 12.42 26.73
CA ARG A 46 -0.32 13.41 27.56
C ARG A 46 -0.41 13.00 29.03
N SER A 47 -0.46 11.71 29.32
CA SER A 47 -0.48 11.20 30.70
C SER A 47 0.89 11.21 31.37
N ILE A 48 1.96 10.94 30.61
CA ILE A 48 3.32 10.76 31.17
C ILE A 48 4.08 12.10 31.26
N TRP A 49 3.81 13.03 30.35
CA TRP A 49 4.48 14.34 30.36
C TRP A 49 4.35 15.11 31.69
N PRO A 50 3.15 15.23 32.30
CA PRO A 50 3.00 15.90 33.59
C PRO A 50 3.70 15.13 34.73
N GLN A 51 3.72 13.80 34.67
CA GLN A 51 4.39 12.95 35.65
C GLN A 51 5.91 13.16 35.60
N ARG A 52 6.49 13.21 34.40
CA ARG A 52 7.91 13.52 34.19
C ARG A 52 8.26 14.90 34.77
N GLU A 53 7.41 15.91 34.54
CA GLU A 53 7.67 17.26 35.04
C GLU A 53 7.60 17.34 36.57
N ALA A 54 6.61 16.68 37.19
CA ALA A 54 6.52 16.59 38.65
C ALA A 54 7.73 15.87 39.26
N LEU A 55 8.18 14.76 38.64
CA LEU A 55 9.38 14.04 39.06
C LEU A 55 10.65 14.88 38.89
N ASN A 56 10.77 15.64 37.80
CA ASN A 56 11.90 16.54 37.57
C ASN A 56 12.07 17.57 38.69
N VAL A 57 10.96 18.16 39.14
CA VAL A 57 10.96 19.10 40.28
C VAL A 57 11.42 18.41 41.55
N LEU A 58 10.89 17.22 41.85
CA LEU A 58 11.24 16.45 43.05
C LEU A 58 12.71 15.95 43.06
N VAL A 59 13.27 15.70 41.88
CA VAL A 59 14.68 15.26 41.74
C VAL A 59 15.64 16.44 41.82
N ARG A 60 15.29 17.61 41.26
CA ARG A 60 16.14 18.82 41.21
C ARG A 60 16.10 19.67 42.46
N ASP A 61 14.90 20.00 42.96
CA ASP A 61 14.80 20.72 44.22
C ASP A 61 15.16 19.72 45.32
N GLU A 62 16.25 19.96 46.02
CA GLU A 62 16.64 19.19 47.19
C GLU A 62 15.61 19.43 48.30
N VAL A 63 14.42 18.82 48.15
CA VAL A 63 13.35 18.95 49.11
C VAL A 63 13.92 18.43 50.44
N PRO A 64 13.95 19.24 51.52
CA PRO A 64 14.75 18.96 52.71
C PRO A 64 14.41 17.65 53.44
N ASN A 65 13.35 16.95 53.04
CA ASN A 65 12.75 15.83 53.76
C ASN A 65 12.92 14.46 53.09
N PHE A 66 13.69 14.33 52.00
CA PHE A 66 13.91 13.02 51.36
C PHE A 66 15.24 12.37 51.77
N GLU A 67 15.15 11.13 52.25
CA GLU A 67 16.30 10.24 52.46
C GLU A 67 17.00 9.87 51.15
N HIS A 68 18.29 9.48 51.23
CA HIS A 68 19.13 9.20 50.06
C HIS A 68 18.54 8.10 49.16
N ASP A 69 17.96 7.06 49.74
CA ASP A 69 17.35 5.93 49.02
C ASP A 69 16.10 6.35 48.23
N THR A 70 15.27 7.24 48.79
CA THR A 70 14.08 7.76 48.11
C THR A 70 14.45 8.57 46.86
N ARG A 71 15.58 9.28 46.89
CA ARG A 71 16.08 10.06 45.74
C ARG A 71 16.54 9.15 44.60
N ILE A 72 17.18 8.02 44.91
CA ILE A 72 17.60 7.04 43.90
C ILE A 72 16.37 6.46 43.20
N TYR A 73 15.34 6.11 43.95
CA TYR A 73 14.08 5.62 43.38
C TYR A 73 13.39 6.65 42.49
N LEU A 74 13.31 7.92 42.92
CA LEU A 74 12.71 8.99 42.10
C LEU A 74 13.47 9.22 40.78
N ARG A 75 14.81 9.10 40.80
CA ARG A 75 15.63 9.20 39.59
C ARG A 75 15.35 8.06 38.62
N ASP A 76 15.24 6.82 39.11
CA ASP A 76 14.90 5.67 38.29
C ASP A 76 13.53 5.82 37.60
N VAL A 77 12.52 6.26 38.36
CA VAL A 77 11.17 6.52 37.81
C VAL A 77 11.19 7.66 36.78
N TYR A 78 12.00 8.70 37.00
CA TYR A 78 12.22 9.78 36.03
C TYR A 78 12.86 9.25 34.74
N ASP A 79 13.92 8.46 34.84
CA ASP A 79 14.62 7.86 33.69
C ASP A 79 13.68 6.95 32.89
N HIS A 80 12.84 6.16 33.57
CA HIS A 80 11.79 5.37 32.93
C HIS A 80 10.74 6.23 32.21
N ALA A 81 10.29 7.35 32.80
CA ALA A 81 9.35 8.26 32.17
C ALA A 81 9.93 8.93 30.91
N VAL A 82 11.21 9.30 30.92
CA VAL A 82 11.92 9.82 29.75
C VAL A 82 11.98 8.76 28.64
N ARG A 83 12.41 7.54 28.98
CA ARG A 83 12.50 6.44 28.00
C ARG A 83 11.16 6.13 27.34
N ILE A 84 10.06 6.16 28.10
CA ILE A 84 8.72 5.97 27.55
C ILE A 84 8.34 7.11 26.58
N ILE A 85 8.62 8.37 26.94
CA ILE A 85 8.33 9.50 26.04
C ILE A 85 9.10 9.35 24.72
N ASP A 86 10.37 8.96 24.79
CA ASP A 86 11.19 8.74 23.59
C ASP A 86 10.61 7.63 22.71
N LEU A 87 10.25 6.48 23.30
CA LEU A 87 9.60 5.38 22.55
C LEU A 87 8.28 5.81 21.90
N VAL A 88 7.46 6.58 22.62
CA VAL A 88 6.21 7.11 22.08
C VAL A 88 6.46 8.03 20.88
N GLU A 89 7.49 8.88 20.94
CA GLU A 89 7.84 9.72 19.79
C GLU A 89 8.34 8.88 18.60
N THR A 90 9.20 7.88 18.84
CA THR A 90 9.66 6.94 17.79
C THR A 90 8.48 6.24 17.12
N TYR A 91 7.53 5.69 17.88
CA TYR A 91 6.37 5.03 17.29
C TYR A 91 5.44 5.99 16.54
N ARG A 92 5.39 7.27 16.94
CA ARG A 92 4.65 8.29 16.20
C ARG A 92 5.32 8.68 14.88
N GLU A 93 6.65 8.64 14.83
CA GLU A 93 7.43 8.77 13.59
C GLU A 93 7.12 7.58 12.67
N ILE A 94 7.22 6.34 13.17
CA ILE A 94 6.85 5.13 12.41
C ILE A 94 5.41 5.19 11.89
N CYS A 95 4.43 5.60 12.71
CA CYS A 95 3.05 5.80 12.26
C CYS A 95 2.94 6.79 11.08
N SER A 96 3.83 7.79 11.02
CA SER A 96 3.85 8.77 9.94
C SER A 96 4.52 8.19 8.69
N ASP A 97 5.60 7.43 8.86
CA ASP A 97 6.24 6.70 7.77
C ASP A 97 5.31 5.67 7.13
N LEU A 98 4.51 4.95 7.94
CA LEU A 98 3.48 4.02 7.45
C LEU A 98 2.39 4.71 6.63
N MET A 99 2.04 5.95 6.94
CA MET A 99 1.09 6.75 6.15
C MET A 99 1.66 7.04 4.76
N ASP A 100 2.94 7.42 4.70
CA ASP A 100 3.62 7.71 3.45
C ASP A 100 3.84 6.43 2.62
N LEU A 101 4.17 5.32 3.29
CA LEU A 101 4.25 3.98 2.69
C LEU A 101 2.90 3.56 2.11
N TYR A 102 1.79 3.78 2.83
CA TYR A 102 0.44 3.51 2.33
C TYR A 102 0.12 4.31 1.05
N LEU A 103 0.39 5.62 1.06
CA LEU A 103 0.17 6.45 -0.13
C LEU A 103 1.02 5.99 -1.32
N SER A 104 2.28 5.62 -1.07
CA SER A 104 3.18 5.05 -2.07
C SER A 104 2.66 3.73 -2.63
N SER A 105 2.23 2.81 -1.76
CA SER A 105 1.67 1.49 -2.13
C SER A 105 0.40 1.63 -2.96
N VAL A 106 -0.55 2.47 -2.54
CA VAL A 106 -1.78 2.76 -3.30
C VAL A 106 -1.46 3.38 -4.67
N SER A 107 -0.53 4.33 -4.72
CA SER A 107 -0.09 4.94 -5.98
C SER A 107 0.53 3.91 -6.93
N ASN A 108 1.38 3.02 -6.40
CA ASN A 108 1.99 1.94 -7.18
C ASN A 108 0.94 0.99 -7.74
N ARG A 109 -0.05 0.60 -6.93
CA ARG A 109 -1.17 -0.24 -7.37
C ARG A 109 -2.01 0.44 -8.44
N MET A 110 -2.31 1.73 -8.27
CA MET A 110 -3.04 2.50 -9.27
C MET A 110 -2.25 2.61 -10.58
N ASN A 111 -0.94 2.85 -10.51
CA ASN A 111 -0.05 2.86 -11.66
C ASN A 111 -0.01 1.49 -12.37
N GLU A 112 -0.05 0.38 -11.62
CA GLU A 112 -0.15 -0.97 -12.17
C GLU A 112 -1.47 -1.19 -12.92
N VAL A 113 -2.62 -0.88 -12.29
CA VAL A 113 -3.95 -1.01 -12.90
C VAL A 113 -4.06 -0.17 -14.17
N MET A 114 -3.61 1.09 -14.12
CA MET A 114 -3.59 1.99 -15.28
C MET A 114 -2.70 1.44 -16.40
N ARG A 115 -1.53 0.88 -16.06
CA ARG A 115 -0.65 0.24 -17.05
C ARG A 115 -1.35 -0.93 -17.74
N VAL A 116 -2.00 -1.82 -16.99
CA VAL A 116 -2.72 -2.98 -17.55
C VAL A 116 -3.85 -2.53 -18.48
N LEU A 117 -4.71 -1.61 -18.02
CA LEU A 117 -5.80 -1.08 -18.84
C LEU A 117 -5.28 -0.40 -20.12
N THR A 118 -4.17 0.34 -20.01
CA THR A 118 -3.55 1.02 -21.15
C THR A 118 -3.01 0.03 -22.18
N VAL A 119 -2.33 -1.03 -21.73
CA VAL A 119 -1.80 -2.08 -22.62
C VAL A 119 -2.95 -2.76 -23.36
N ILE A 120 -3.99 -3.20 -22.64
CA ILE A 120 -5.17 -3.82 -23.24
C ILE A 120 -5.82 -2.88 -24.25
N SER A 121 -6.08 -1.63 -23.87
CA SER A 121 -6.72 -0.64 -24.76
C SER A 121 -5.89 -0.37 -26.01
N THR A 122 -4.58 -0.21 -25.86
CA THR A 122 -3.67 0.09 -26.97
C THR A 122 -3.60 -1.06 -27.98
N LEU A 123 -3.77 -2.31 -27.54
CA LEU A 123 -3.88 -3.47 -28.42
C LEU A 123 -5.21 -3.47 -29.19
N PHE A 124 -6.33 -3.18 -28.52
CA PHE A 124 -7.65 -3.24 -29.14
C PHE A 124 -8.02 -2.05 -30.02
N ILE A 125 -7.61 -0.82 -29.68
CA ILE A 125 -7.96 0.39 -30.44
C ILE A 125 -7.65 0.29 -31.95
N PRO A 126 -6.43 -0.07 -32.40
CA PRO A 126 -6.13 -0.17 -33.83
C PRO A 126 -6.87 -1.34 -34.49
N LEU A 127 -7.01 -2.46 -33.80
CA LEU A 127 -7.77 -3.62 -34.29
C LEU A 127 -9.24 -3.26 -34.53
N THR A 128 -9.88 -2.63 -33.55
CA THR A 128 -11.27 -2.19 -33.63
C THR A 128 -11.45 -1.10 -34.69
N PHE A 129 -10.47 -0.20 -34.86
CA PHE A 129 -10.51 0.80 -35.92
C PHE A 129 -10.48 0.16 -37.32
N ILE A 130 -9.59 -0.81 -37.55
CA ILE A 130 -9.52 -1.52 -38.84
C ILE A 130 -10.80 -2.34 -39.08
N ALA A 131 -11.26 -3.09 -38.07
CA ALA A 131 -12.51 -3.85 -38.17
C ALA A 131 -13.73 -2.94 -38.41
N GLY A 132 -13.77 -1.78 -37.76
CA GLY A 132 -14.80 -0.76 -37.95
C GLY A 132 -14.78 -0.17 -39.35
N LEU A 133 -13.59 0.17 -39.86
CA LEU A 133 -13.42 0.65 -41.24
C LEU A 133 -13.93 -0.39 -42.25
N TYR A 134 -13.53 -1.65 -42.10
CA TYR A 134 -13.97 -2.73 -43.00
C TYR A 134 -15.43 -3.18 -42.79
N GLY A 135 -16.04 -2.81 -41.66
CA GLY A 135 -17.46 -3.04 -41.39
C GLY A 135 -18.39 -1.98 -41.99
N MET A 136 -17.84 -0.91 -42.57
CA MET A 136 -18.64 0.09 -43.30
C MET A 136 -19.02 -0.46 -44.68
N ASN A 137 -20.29 -0.30 -45.07
CA ASN A 137 -20.81 -0.72 -46.37
C ASN A 137 -20.26 0.19 -47.48
N PHE A 138 -19.05 -0.09 -47.98
CA PHE A 138 -18.49 0.57 -49.15
C PHE A 138 -18.95 -0.11 -50.43
N ASP A 139 -19.50 0.66 -51.36
CA ASP A 139 -20.05 0.19 -52.63
C ASP A 139 -19.04 0.47 -53.77
N PRO A 140 -18.32 -0.54 -54.29
CA PRO A 140 -17.21 -0.35 -55.24
C PRO A 140 -17.65 0.25 -56.59
N ASP A 141 -18.96 0.21 -56.89
CA ASP A 141 -19.50 0.67 -58.16
C ASP A 141 -19.85 2.18 -58.15
N SER A 142 -19.80 2.88 -57.00
CA SER A 142 -20.18 4.31 -56.89
C SER A 142 -19.02 5.31 -57.09
N SER A 143 -17.76 4.92 -56.88
CA SER A 143 -16.59 5.77 -57.11
C SER A 143 -15.31 4.94 -57.25
N PRO A 144 -14.39 5.26 -58.20
CA PRO A 144 -13.09 4.55 -58.35
C PRO A 144 -12.18 4.62 -57.11
N TRP A 145 -12.46 5.57 -56.22
CA TRP A 145 -11.74 5.79 -54.96
C TRP A 145 -12.41 5.07 -53.77
N ASN A 146 -13.55 4.41 -53.98
CA ASN A 146 -14.29 3.67 -52.97
C ASN A 146 -13.72 2.23 -52.88
N MET A 147 -12.67 2.04 -52.09
CA MET A 147 -12.02 0.74 -51.81
C MET A 147 -11.78 -0.17 -53.05
N PRO A 148 -10.80 0.15 -53.92
CA PRO A 148 -10.40 -0.75 -55.01
C PRO A 148 -9.84 -2.12 -54.51
N GLU A 149 -9.46 -2.22 -53.23
CA GLU A 149 -8.95 -3.46 -52.60
C GLU A 149 -10.03 -4.54 -52.39
N LEU A 150 -11.31 -4.17 -52.38
CA LEU A 150 -12.44 -5.10 -52.16
C LEU A 150 -12.66 -6.07 -53.34
N ARG A 151 -12.24 -5.66 -54.55
CA ARG A 151 -12.26 -6.51 -55.77
C ARG A 151 -11.01 -7.38 -55.90
N TRP A 152 -10.01 -7.22 -55.04
CA TRP A 152 -8.75 -7.95 -55.13
C TRP A 152 -8.83 -9.23 -54.27
N TYR A 153 -8.56 -10.39 -54.87
CA TYR A 153 -8.58 -11.69 -54.18
C TYR A 153 -7.75 -11.73 -52.87
N PHE A 154 -6.72 -10.89 -52.76
CA PHE A 154 -5.83 -10.82 -51.60
C PHE A 154 -6.12 -9.67 -50.63
N GLY A 155 -7.12 -8.81 -50.88
CA GLY A 155 -7.40 -7.64 -50.02
C GLY A 155 -7.76 -8.03 -48.58
N TYR A 156 -8.65 -9.01 -48.42
CA TYR A 156 -9.06 -9.52 -47.10
C TYR A 156 -7.91 -10.23 -46.34
N PRO A 157 -7.15 -11.17 -46.96
CA PRO A 157 -5.96 -11.76 -46.34
C PRO A 157 -4.88 -10.73 -45.96
N LEU A 158 -4.62 -9.73 -46.80
CA LEU A 158 -3.61 -8.70 -46.54
C LEU A 158 -4.01 -7.81 -45.37
N CYS A 159 -5.30 -7.51 -45.22
CA CYS A 159 -5.79 -6.73 -44.10
C CYS A 159 -5.71 -7.49 -42.76
N ILE A 160 -6.01 -8.80 -42.76
CA ILE A 160 -5.76 -9.67 -41.60
C ILE A 160 -4.26 -9.73 -41.27
N ALA A 161 -3.41 -9.89 -42.28
CA ALA A 161 -1.96 -9.88 -42.07
C ALA A 161 -1.47 -8.57 -41.46
N LEU A 162 -2.01 -7.43 -41.90
CA LEU A 162 -1.69 -6.11 -41.35
C LEU A 162 -2.16 -5.97 -39.89
N MET A 163 -3.39 -6.40 -39.58
CA MET A 163 -3.91 -6.42 -38.20
C MET A 163 -3.03 -7.25 -37.27
N VAL A 164 -2.69 -8.48 -37.69
CA VAL A 164 -1.81 -9.39 -36.93
C VAL A 164 -0.42 -8.77 -36.75
N LEU A 165 0.13 -8.14 -37.79
CA LEU A 165 1.44 -7.50 -37.74
C LEU A 165 1.47 -6.32 -36.76
N ILE A 166 0.44 -5.47 -36.76
CA ILE A 166 0.32 -4.34 -35.81
C ILE A 166 0.19 -4.86 -34.38
N SER A 167 -0.69 -5.84 -34.14
CA SER A 167 -0.88 -6.42 -32.81
C SER A 167 0.39 -7.11 -32.30
N ALA A 168 1.08 -7.86 -33.16
CA ALA A 168 2.35 -8.50 -32.81
C ALA A 168 3.46 -7.48 -32.53
N ALA A 169 3.53 -6.39 -33.31
CA ALA A 169 4.50 -5.32 -33.09
C ALA A 169 4.26 -4.60 -31.74
N GLN A 170 3.00 -4.29 -31.42
CA GLN A 170 2.63 -3.70 -30.13
C GLN A 170 2.92 -4.65 -28.97
N PHE A 171 2.55 -5.92 -29.10
CA PHE A 171 2.83 -6.93 -28.09
C PHE A 171 4.33 -7.06 -27.84
N TRP A 172 5.14 -7.14 -28.90
CA TRP A 172 6.60 -7.20 -28.80
C TRP A 172 7.19 -5.94 -28.16
N PHE A 173 6.68 -4.75 -28.49
CA PHE A 173 7.10 -3.50 -27.88
C PHE A 173 6.82 -3.47 -26.37
N PHE A 174 5.62 -3.88 -25.94
CA PHE A 174 5.27 -3.96 -24.52
C PHE A 174 6.04 -5.04 -23.77
N TRP A 175 6.32 -6.16 -24.43
CA TRP A 175 7.14 -7.23 -23.89
C TRP A 175 8.59 -6.76 -23.66
N ARG A 176 9.19 -6.08 -24.64
CA ARG A 176 10.54 -5.51 -24.52
C ARG A 176 10.64 -4.45 -23.42
N LYS A 177 9.55 -3.70 -23.17
CA LYS A 177 9.49 -2.74 -22.08
C LYS A 177 9.26 -3.37 -20.69
N GLY A 178 9.01 -4.68 -20.61
CA GLY A 178 8.78 -5.38 -19.34
C GLY A 178 7.42 -5.08 -18.70
N TRP A 179 6.46 -4.55 -19.47
CA TRP A 179 5.17 -4.09 -18.91
C TRP A 179 4.15 -5.21 -18.68
N ILE A 180 4.39 -6.39 -19.25
CA ILE A 180 3.42 -7.49 -19.30
C ILE A 180 3.51 -8.43 -18.07
N PHE A 181 4.60 -8.39 -17.31
CA PHE A 181 4.85 -9.32 -16.18
C PHE A 181 5.25 -8.66 -14.86
N ALA A 182 5.18 -7.33 -14.74
CA ALA A 182 5.60 -6.62 -13.52
C ALA A 182 4.56 -6.66 -12.37
N GLY A 183 3.41 -7.29 -12.60
CA GLY A 183 2.35 -7.45 -11.62
C GLY A 183 2.14 -8.91 -11.27
N LYS A 184 2.79 -9.40 -10.21
CA LYS A 184 2.35 -10.64 -9.59
C LYS A 184 0.91 -10.39 -9.13
N TRP A 185 -0.02 -11.07 -9.78
CA TRP A 185 -1.42 -11.05 -9.41
C TRP A 185 -1.56 -11.86 -8.12
N ASP A 186 -1.42 -11.18 -6.97
CA ASP A 186 -1.88 -11.72 -5.71
C ASP A 186 -3.41 -11.62 -5.76
N GLY A 187 -4.06 -12.75 -6.04
CA GLY A 187 -5.52 -12.86 -6.05
C GLY A 187 -6.12 -12.39 -4.73
N PRO A 188 -7.45 -12.21 -4.65
CA PRO A 188 -8.09 -11.75 -3.41
C PRO A 188 -7.72 -12.67 -2.25
N VAL A 189 -6.94 -12.14 -1.29
CA VAL A 189 -6.72 -12.78 0.00
C VAL A 189 -8.08 -12.79 0.67
N LEU A 190 -8.72 -13.96 0.70
CA LEU A 190 -10.00 -14.14 1.37
C LEU A 190 -9.85 -13.68 2.82
N PRO A 191 -10.84 -12.98 3.40
CA PRO A 191 -10.80 -12.65 4.81
C PRO A 191 -10.68 -13.96 5.59
N VAL A 192 -9.61 -14.11 6.37
CA VAL A 192 -9.54 -15.19 7.35
C VAL A 192 -10.61 -14.90 8.39
N ASP A 193 -11.66 -15.72 8.40
CA ASP A 193 -12.72 -15.67 9.40
C ASP A 193 -12.11 -15.92 10.78
N PRO A 194 -12.20 -14.99 11.75
CA PRO A 194 -11.67 -15.19 13.10
C PRO A 194 -12.37 -16.33 13.87
N GLY A 195 -13.42 -16.93 13.31
CA GLY A 195 -14.30 -17.88 13.98
C GLY A 195 -13.87 -19.35 14.02
N ASP A 196 -12.88 -19.80 13.24
CA ASP A 196 -12.53 -21.23 13.19
C ASP A 196 -11.26 -21.57 13.99
N ARG A 197 -11.43 -21.71 15.30
CA ARG A 197 -10.47 -22.39 16.20
C ARG A 197 -10.97 -23.77 16.60
N SER A 198 -11.53 -24.52 15.66
CA SER A 198 -11.91 -25.90 15.93
C SER A 198 -11.10 -26.87 15.07
N VAL A 199 -10.41 -27.78 15.77
CA VAL A 199 -9.83 -29.02 15.23
C VAL A 199 -8.44 -28.90 14.59
N THR A 200 -7.41 -28.88 15.44
CA THR A 200 -6.26 -29.80 15.31
C THR A 200 -5.63 -30.02 16.69
N GLY A 201 -6.20 -30.95 17.46
CA GLY A 201 -5.49 -31.59 18.56
C GLY A 201 -4.62 -32.74 18.00
N PRO A 202 -3.46 -33.05 18.61
CA PRO A 202 -2.62 -34.13 18.13
C PRO A 202 -3.22 -35.48 18.56
N SER A 203 -3.33 -36.41 17.61
CA SER A 203 -3.50 -37.83 17.84
C SER A 203 -2.32 -38.57 17.23
#